data_AF-A0A5D3AC51-F1
#
_entry.id   AF-A0A5D3AC51-F1
#
_cell.length_a   1.000
_cell.length_b   1.000
_cell.length_c   1.000
_cell.angle_alpha   90.00
_cell.angle_beta   90.00
_cell.angle_gamma   90.00
#
_symmetry.space_group_name_H-M   'P 1'
#
loop_
_entity.id
_entity.type
_entity.pdbx_description
1 polymer ?
#
loop_
_entity_poly.entity_id
_entity_poly.type
_entity_poly.pdbx_seq_one_letter_code
_entity_poly.pdbx_strand_id
1 'polypeptide(L)'
;MLLLNCIKNLKHLACIVLWNRLPTMRRIILLRHDGGEGFDIVMTTSLSSDVPVGYFSWAEYDIMAPVIPKSEKALAAAFISNCIACNFRLEALLELQKENIKIDSYGLCHRNREGGVDKVEILKRYKFSLAFENSNEEDYVTEKFFQSLVAGSVPVVIGAPNIEDFAPSSDSYLHIKDLKDVRSIAEQMKYLAGNPDAYNRLLRWKQEGPTDTFKALLDMAAVHSSCRLCIHIATAIWEKEEKDSDAKKRPCKCNKGSETVYHLYVRERGRFEMDSIFLRSGNMTLKALEAAVHTHFKFRKHVPIWKPERPESLRGGDELKVYRIYPLGLTQRQALYTFKFKGDADLKNHIENNPCAKFEVIFV
;
A
#
# COMPACT_ATOMS: atom_id res chain seq x y z
N MET A 1 -22.37 0.99 10.68
CA MET A 1 -23.69 1.10 10.02
C MET A 1 -23.71 2.29 9.07
N LEU A 2 -22.78 2.32 8.11
CA LEU A 2 -22.69 3.28 7.00
C LEU A 2 -22.25 2.48 5.77
N LEU A 3 -23.18 1.69 5.27
CA LEU A 3 -23.05 0.77 4.15
C LEU A 3 -24.40 0.84 3.46
N LEU A 4 -24.48 1.34 2.21
CA LEU A 4 -25.46 0.97 1.17
C LEU A 4 -25.67 1.97 0.02
N ASN A 5 -24.93 3.08 -0.11
CA ASN A 5 -25.16 4.02 -1.22
C ASN A 5 -24.20 3.93 -2.42
N CYS A 6 -23.27 2.98 -2.44
CA CYS A 6 -22.57 2.64 -3.68
C CYS A 6 -23.09 1.30 -4.19
N ILE A 7 -23.71 1.32 -5.37
CA ILE A 7 -24.11 0.17 -6.20
C ILE A 7 -25.54 -0.35 -5.97
N LYS A 8 -26.51 0.17 -6.74
CA LYS A 8 -27.89 -0.34 -6.81
C LYS A 8 -28.09 -1.58 -7.71
N ASN A 9 -27.04 -2.13 -8.33
CA ASN A 9 -27.16 -3.19 -9.34
C ASN A 9 -26.37 -4.50 -9.07
N LEU A 10 -25.96 -4.79 -7.84
CA LEU A 10 -25.29 -6.07 -7.49
C LEU A 10 -26.22 -7.04 -6.72
N LYS A 11 -27.46 -7.23 -7.18
CA LYS A 11 -28.47 -8.07 -6.50
C LYS A 11 -28.27 -9.60 -6.63
N HIS A 12 -27.13 -10.08 -7.15
CA HIS A 12 -27.00 -11.48 -7.60
C HIS A 12 -25.72 -12.22 -7.14
N LEU A 13 -25.01 -11.76 -6.10
CA LEU A 13 -23.80 -12.42 -5.60
C LEU A 13 -24.01 -13.02 -4.20
N ALA A 14 -23.74 -14.32 -4.06
CA ALA A 14 -23.67 -15.02 -2.78
C ALA A 14 -22.20 -15.16 -2.37
N CYS A 15 -21.87 -14.82 -1.12
CA CYS A 15 -20.50 -14.82 -0.61
C CYS A 15 -20.26 -16.05 0.27
N ILE A 16 -19.29 -16.89 -0.09
CA ILE A 16 -18.79 -17.98 0.75
C ILE A 16 -17.34 -17.63 1.13
N VAL A 17 -17.12 -17.37 2.43
CA VAL A 17 -15.79 -17.09 2.98
C VAL A 17 -15.21 -18.39 3.54
N LEU A 18 -14.17 -18.93 2.88
CA LEU A 18 -13.42 -20.07 3.39
C LEU A 18 -12.25 -19.57 4.24
N TRP A 19 -12.26 -19.91 5.53
CA TRP A 19 -11.15 -19.65 6.45
C TRP A 19 -10.10 -20.74 6.29
N ASN A 20 -8.91 -20.42 5.77
CA ASN A 20 -7.75 -21.31 5.90
C ASN A 20 -7.00 -21.02 7.21
N ARG A 21 -6.40 -22.05 7.80
CA ARG A 21 -5.74 -22.05 9.14
C ARG A 21 -4.49 -21.15 9.27
N LEU A 22 -4.19 -20.30 8.29
CA LEU A 22 -3.17 -19.26 8.40
C LEU A 22 -3.89 -17.93 8.61
N PRO A 23 -3.60 -17.16 9.69
CA PRO A 23 -4.31 -15.92 10.02
C PRO A 23 -4.21 -14.80 8.96
N THR A 24 -3.54 -15.07 7.83
CA THR A 24 -3.27 -14.16 6.72
C THR A 24 -4.11 -14.44 5.46
N MET A 25 -4.69 -15.63 5.25
CA MET A 25 -5.39 -15.93 3.99
C MET A 25 -6.91 -16.03 4.12
N ARG A 26 -7.63 -15.00 3.66
CA ARG A 26 -9.06 -15.10 3.30
C ARG A 26 -9.17 -15.34 1.79
N ARG A 27 -9.43 -16.59 1.39
CA ARG A 27 -9.88 -16.89 0.03
C ARG A 27 -11.39 -16.72 0.01
N ILE A 28 -11.88 -15.84 -0.85
CA ILE A 28 -13.31 -15.59 -0.98
C ILE A 28 -13.76 -16.16 -2.31
N ILE A 29 -14.66 -17.13 -2.25
CA ILE A 29 -15.34 -17.64 -3.43
C ILE A 29 -16.68 -16.91 -3.51
N LEU A 30 -16.83 -16.07 -4.54
CA LEU A 30 -18.07 -15.38 -4.83
C LEU A 30 -18.84 -16.18 -5.88
N LEU A 31 -19.88 -16.90 -5.46
CA LEU A 31 -20.74 -17.64 -6.38
C LEU A 31 -21.78 -16.69 -6.98
N ARG A 32 -22.01 -16.79 -8.29
CA ARG A 32 -23.18 -16.15 -8.90
C ARG A 32 -24.44 -16.88 -8.45
N HIS A 33 -25.48 -16.13 -8.11
CA HIS A 33 -26.76 -16.67 -7.64
C HIS A 33 -27.50 -17.49 -8.72
N ASP A 34 -27.11 -17.36 -9.99
CA ASP A 34 -27.70 -18.08 -11.14
C ASP A 34 -27.08 -19.46 -11.40
N GLY A 35 -26.15 -19.93 -10.56
CA GLY A 35 -25.49 -21.23 -10.74
C GLY A 35 -24.38 -21.24 -11.79
N GLY A 36 -23.96 -20.08 -12.30
CA GLY A 36 -22.75 -19.94 -13.13
C GLY A 36 -21.44 -20.14 -12.33
N GLU A 37 -20.32 -20.26 -13.05
CA GLU A 37 -18.99 -20.29 -12.43
C GLU A 37 -18.78 -19.02 -11.58
N GLY A 38 -18.46 -19.21 -10.30
CA GLY A 38 -18.15 -18.12 -9.38
C GLY A 38 -16.78 -17.49 -9.66
N PHE A 39 -16.51 -16.37 -9.00
CA PHE A 39 -15.18 -15.77 -8.97
C PHE A 39 -14.37 -16.37 -7.82
N ASP A 40 -13.14 -16.80 -8.13
CA ASP A 40 -12.13 -17.18 -7.16
C ASP A 40 -11.20 -15.99 -6.94
N ILE A 41 -11.32 -15.34 -5.78
CA ILE A 41 -10.61 -14.07 -5.50
C ILE A 41 -9.83 -14.22 -4.19
N VAL A 42 -8.57 -13.82 -4.24
CA VAL A 42 -7.67 -13.79 -3.08
C VAL A 42 -7.67 -12.38 -2.47
N MET A 43 -8.02 -12.29 -1.19
CA MET A 43 -8.05 -11.03 -0.43
C MET A 43 -7.28 -11.17 0.87
N THR A 44 -6.02 -10.71 0.89
CA THR A 44 -5.11 -10.85 2.03
C THR A 44 -4.32 -9.57 2.25
N THR A 45 -3.46 -9.52 3.27
CA THR A 45 -2.50 -8.42 3.43
C THR A 45 -1.48 -8.33 2.30
N SER A 46 -1.26 -9.42 1.56
CA SER A 46 -0.31 -9.42 0.44
C SER A 46 -0.72 -8.45 -0.65
N LEU A 47 0.23 -7.60 -1.06
CA LEU A 47 0.09 -6.69 -2.19
C LEU A 47 0.03 -7.43 -3.53
N SER A 48 0.35 -8.73 -3.53
CA SER A 48 0.18 -9.64 -4.67
C SER A 48 -1.22 -10.29 -4.74
N SER A 49 -2.08 -10.05 -3.75
CA SER A 49 -3.48 -10.48 -3.82
C SER A 49 -4.23 -9.78 -4.95
N ASP A 50 -5.30 -10.38 -5.44
CA ASP A 50 -6.24 -9.75 -6.39
C ASP A 50 -6.77 -8.42 -5.84
N VAL A 51 -7.13 -8.43 -4.55
CA VAL A 51 -7.55 -7.24 -3.80
C VAL A 51 -6.87 -7.22 -2.44
N PRO A 52 -5.73 -6.51 -2.30
CA PRO A 52 -5.02 -6.42 -1.02
C PRO A 52 -5.85 -5.73 0.06
N VAL A 53 -5.76 -6.20 1.31
CA VAL A 53 -6.44 -5.66 2.48
C VAL A 53 -5.39 -5.34 3.54
N GLY A 54 -4.80 -4.14 3.43
CA GLY A 54 -3.76 -3.66 4.36
C GLY A 54 -4.33 -3.04 5.63
N TYR A 55 -3.47 -2.87 6.64
CA TYR A 55 -3.76 -2.20 7.91
C TYR A 55 -3.31 -0.74 7.91
N PHE A 56 -3.43 -0.06 6.77
CA PHE A 56 -2.95 1.31 6.59
C PHE A 56 -3.96 2.12 5.78
N SER A 57 -4.18 3.36 6.20
CA SER A 57 -4.94 4.36 5.46
C SER A 57 -4.70 5.74 6.06
N TRP A 58 -4.86 6.78 5.25
CA TRP A 58 -4.86 8.17 5.74
C TRP A 58 -6.07 8.48 6.63
N ALA A 59 -7.18 7.77 6.43
CA ALA A 59 -8.42 7.98 7.17
C ALA A 59 -8.39 7.39 8.59
N GLU A 60 -7.72 6.25 8.78
CA GLU A 60 -7.65 5.57 10.08
C GLU A 60 -6.46 6.01 10.94
N TYR A 61 -5.38 6.46 10.29
CA TYR A 61 -4.12 6.78 10.98
C TYR A 61 -3.68 8.21 10.67
N ASP A 62 -3.58 9.03 11.72
CA ASP A 62 -2.94 10.35 11.63
C ASP A 62 -1.41 10.20 11.56
N ILE A 63 -0.92 9.68 10.44
CA ILE A 63 0.49 9.36 10.22
C ILE A 63 1.35 10.62 10.22
N MET A 64 0.77 11.80 9.96
CA MET A 64 1.46 13.09 10.00
C MET A 64 1.28 13.81 11.35
N ALA A 65 0.70 13.15 12.37
CA ALA A 65 0.58 13.71 13.71
C ALA A 65 1.94 14.28 14.20
N PRO A 66 1.95 15.47 14.82
CA PRO A 66 3.17 16.08 15.33
C PRO A 66 3.92 15.19 16.32
N VAL A 67 5.24 15.20 16.22
CA VAL A 67 6.10 14.50 17.17
C VAL A 67 6.18 15.31 18.46
N ILE A 68 5.87 14.68 19.59
CA ILE A 68 6.04 15.27 20.92
C ILE A 68 7.38 14.85 21.54
N PRO A 69 7.93 15.63 22.49
CA PRO A 69 9.11 15.23 23.26
C PRO A 69 8.90 13.89 23.99
N LYS A 70 9.92 13.02 23.92
CA LYS A 70 9.89 11.70 24.56
C LYS A 70 10.22 11.85 26.05
N SER A 71 9.34 11.37 26.92
CA SER A 71 9.43 11.58 28.38
C SER A 71 9.76 10.32 29.18
N GLU A 72 9.60 9.14 28.58
CA GLU A 72 9.82 7.88 29.29
C GLU A 72 11.31 7.55 29.43
N LYS A 73 11.68 7.00 30.59
CA LYS A 73 13.07 6.61 30.88
C LYS A 73 13.47 5.31 30.18
N ALA A 74 12.52 4.40 29.99
CA ALA A 74 12.75 3.20 29.19
C ALA A 74 12.88 3.59 27.72
N LEU A 75 13.82 2.95 27.01
CA LEU A 75 14.12 3.31 25.62
C LEU A 75 12.96 2.91 24.70
N ALA A 76 12.33 1.78 25.00
CA ALA A 76 11.29 1.20 24.15
C ALA A 76 10.06 0.74 24.93
N ALA A 77 8.92 0.71 24.24
CA ALA A 77 7.69 0.10 24.72
C ALA A 77 7.26 -1.08 23.85
N ALA A 78 6.64 -2.08 24.46
CA ALA A 78 6.13 -3.27 23.80
C ALA A 78 4.66 -3.57 24.17
N PHE A 79 3.85 -3.90 23.17
CA PHE A 79 2.43 -4.24 23.31
C PHE A 79 2.18 -5.62 22.68
N ILE A 80 2.77 -6.66 23.27
CA ILE A 80 2.70 -8.03 22.77
C ILE A 80 1.83 -8.86 23.70
N SER A 81 0.71 -9.37 23.19
CA SER A 81 -0.24 -10.19 23.98
C SER A 81 -0.40 -11.62 23.49
N ASN A 82 0.08 -11.94 22.28
CA ASN A 82 0.17 -13.31 21.81
C ASN A 82 1.58 -13.86 22.11
N CYS A 83 1.73 -14.75 23.07
CA CYS A 83 3.07 -15.21 23.48
C CYS A 83 3.57 -16.42 22.67
N ILE A 84 2.74 -16.94 21.76
CA ILE A 84 3.00 -18.16 20.99
C ILE A 84 3.00 -17.79 19.50
N ALA A 85 3.83 -16.81 19.14
CA ALA A 85 4.03 -16.43 17.75
C ALA A 85 4.94 -17.43 17.03
N CYS A 86 4.74 -17.61 15.73
CA CYS A 86 5.55 -18.50 14.90
C CYS A 86 6.82 -17.79 14.40
N ASN A 87 7.48 -17.01 15.26
CA ASN A 87 8.74 -16.32 14.96
C ASN A 87 9.55 -16.05 16.24
N PHE A 88 10.74 -15.49 16.08
CA PHE A 88 11.71 -15.26 17.14
C PHE A 88 11.46 -13.98 17.95
N ARG A 89 10.26 -13.37 17.90
CA ARG A 89 10.05 -12.02 18.46
C ARG A 89 10.21 -11.92 19.97
N LEU A 90 9.82 -12.96 20.73
CA LEU A 90 9.97 -12.96 22.18
C LEU A 90 11.42 -13.21 22.57
N GLU A 91 12.11 -14.08 21.85
CA GLU A 91 13.55 -14.29 22.02
C GLU A 91 14.31 -12.98 21.76
N ALA A 92 14.01 -12.27 20.67
CA ALA A 92 14.60 -10.96 20.40
C ALA A 92 14.29 -9.92 21.47
N LEU A 93 13.08 -9.89 22.04
CA LEU A 93 12.75 -9.00 23.17
C LEU A 93 13.65 -9.28 24.37
N LEU A 94 13.83 -10.56 24.71
CA LEU A 94 14.70 -10.98 25.82
C LEU A 94 16.17 -10.68 25.54
N GLU A 95 16.65 -10.91 24.32
CA GLU A 95 18.01 -10.57 23.91
C GLU A 95 18.24 -9.05 23.94
N LEU A 96 17.28 -8.22 23.53
CA LEU A 96 17.36 -6.76 23.70
C LEU A 96 17.49 -6.35 25.18
N GLN A 97 16.75 -7.02 26.07
CA GLN A 97 16.87 -6.78 27.51
C GLN A 97 18.25 -7.19 28.05
N LYS A 98 18.81 -8.32 27.59
CA LYS A 98 20.19 -8.74 27.93
C LYS A 98 21.23 -7.76 27.42
N GLU A 99 21.00 -7.15 26.26
CA GLU A 99 21.77 -6.04 25.73
C GLU A 99 21.50 -4.71 26.47
N ASN A 100 20.91 -4.74 27.66
CA ASN A 100 20.66 -3.59 28.53
C ASN A 100 19.76 -2.52 27.88
N ILE A 101 18.84 -2.92 27.00
CA ILE A 101 17.75 -2.06 26.54
C ILE A 101 16.59 -2.18 27.53
N LYS A 102 16.32 -1.11 28.27
CA LYS A 102 15.15 -1.06 29.15
C LYS A 102 13.87 -0.98 28.31
N ILE A 103 13.04 -2.01 28.41
CA ILE A 103 11.78 -2.17 27.68
C ILE A 103 10.62 -2.21 28.68
N ASP A 104 9.66 -1.31 28.48
CA ASP A 104 8.39 -1.31 29.22
C ASP A 104 7.33 -2.07 28.41
N SER A 105 6.88 -3.21 28.93
CA SER A 105 5.95 -4.14 28.30
C SER A 105 4.57 -4.03 28.95
N TYR A 106 3.59 -3.60 28.14
CA TYR A 106 2.19 -3.39 28.54
C TYR A 106 1.27 -4.54 28.12
N GLY A 107 1.68 -5.33 27.12
CA GLY A 107 0.95 -6.51 26.66
C GLY A 107 1.02 -7.68 27.66
N LEU A 108 0.30 -8.77 27.39
CA LEU A 108 0.28 -9.94 28.29
C LEU A 108 1.63 -10.66 28.38
N CYS A 109 2.46 -10.56 27.35
CA CYS A 109 3.76 -11.23 27.32
C CYS A 109 4.82 -10.34 27.98
N HIS A 110 5.57 -10.90 28.94
CA HIS A 110 6.59 -10.19 29.71
C HIS A 110 6.09 -8.87 30.31
N ARG A 111 4.81 -8.81 30.71
CA ARG A 111 4.18 -7.62 31.29
C ARG A 111 4.98 -7.15 32.51
N ASN A 112 5.47 -5.91 32.46
CA ASN A 112 6.17 -5.27 33.57
C ASN A 112 5.64 -3.85 33.85
N ARG A 113 4.66 -3.39 33.06
CA ARG A 113 3.90 -2.16 33.27
C ARG A 113 2.41 -2.45 33.17
N GLU A 114 1.63 -1.79 34.00
CA GLU A 114 0.18 -1.82 33.91
C GLU A 114 -0.32 -0.97 32.74
N GLY A 115 -1.32 -1.49 32.03
CA GLY A 115 -2.00 -0.83 30.93
C GLY A 115 -3.40 -0.37 31.34
N GLY A 116 -3.76 0.86 30.98
CA GLY A 116 -5.08 1.45 31.20
C GLY A 116 -5.34 2.72 30.40
N VAL A 117 -4.49 2.98 29.39
CA VAL A 117 -4.52 4.18 28.54
C VAL A 117 -4.38 3.75 27.08
N ASP A 118 -4.84 4.59 26.16
CA ASP A 118 -4.66 4.41 24.71
C ASP A 118 -3.21 4.08 24.34
N LYS A 119 -3.03 3.03 23.52
CA LYS A 119 -1.71 2.51 23.12
C LYS A 119 -0.87 3.57 22.41
N VAL A 120 -1.47 4.34 21.50
CA VAL A 120 -0.76 5.37 20.72
C VAL A 120 -0.32 6.49 21.65
N GLU A 121 -1.18 6.91 22.60
CA GLU A 121 -0.82 7.92 23.60
C GLU A 121 0.34 7.51 24.50
N ILE A 122 0.45 6.22 24.83
CA ILE A 122 1.62 5.69 25.54
C ILE A 122 2.86 5.75 24.62
N LEU A 123 2.76 5.21 23.40
CA LEU A 123 3.88 5.15 22.46
C LEU A 123 4.45 6.54 22.13
N LYS A 124 3.63 7.59 22.13
CA LYS A 124 4.09 8.97 21.92
C LYS A 124 5.21 9.41 22.86
N ARG A 125 5.27 8.83 24.06
CA ARG A 125 6.26 9.17 25.09
C ARG A 125 7.58 8.39 24.99
N TYR A 126 7.63 7.33 24.18
CA TYR A 126 8.81 6.48 23.99
C TYR A 126 9.59 6.86 22.73
N LYS A 127 10.91 6.65 22.77
CA LYS A 127 11.77 6.80 21.59
C LYS A 127 11.53 5.68 20.58
N PHE A 128 11.40 4.46 21.07
CA PHE A 128 11.24 3.27 20.25
C PHE A 128 9.95 2.52 20.58
N SER A 129 9.31 1.97 19.54
CA SER A 129 8.15 1.10 19.65
C SER A 129 8.52 -0.26 19.09
N LEU A 130 8.36 -1.34 19.87
CA LEU A 130 8.61 -2.70 19.37
C LEU A 130 7.41 -3.16 18.52
N ALA A 131 7.51 -2.93 17.22
CA ALA A 131 6.51 -3.29 16.22
C ALA A 131 6.73 -4.73 15.74
N PHE A 132 6.61 -5.69 16.66
CA PHE A 132 6.90 -7.10 16.40
C PHE A 132 5.65 -7.86 15.95
N GLU A 133 5.65 -8.33 14.71
CA GLU A 133 4.57 -9.13 14.13
C GLU A 133 4.58 -10.57 14.62
N ASN A 134 3.47 -11.28 14.37
CA ASN A 134 3.30 -12.67 14.79
C ASN A 134 4.02 -13.68 13.85
N SER A 135 4.38 -13.25 12.65
CA SER A 135 5.05 -14.03 11.61
C SER A 135 5.88 -13.11 10.71
N ASN A 136 6.82 -13.68 9.97
CA ASN A 136 7.72 -12.95 9.09
C ASN A 136 7.32 -13.12 7.62
N GLU A 137 6.04 -12.88 7.32
CA GLU A 137 5.47 -13.04 5.98
C GLU A 137 5.65 -11.77 5.15
N GLU A 138 5.92 -11.92 3.85
CA GLU A 138 5.93 -10.79 2.91
C GLU A 138 4.61 -10.00 3.01
N ASP A 139 4.72 -8.67 3.03
CA ASP A 139 3.59 -7.74 3.11
C ASP A 139 2.72 -7.81 4.38
N TYR A 140 3.06 -8.66 5.36
CA TYR A 140 2.35 -8.71 6.63
C TYR A 140 2.82 -7.59 7.57
N VAL A 141 2.31 -6.38 7.31
CA VAL A 141 2.56 -5.17 8.11
C VAL A 141 1.24 -4.68 8.68
N THR A 142 1.11 -4.67 10.01
CA THR A 142 -0.15 -4.42 10.70
C THR A 142 -0.18 -3.07 11.43
N GLU A 143 -1.20 -2.85 12.26
CA GLU A 143 -1.35 -1.66 13.09
C GLU A 143 -0.11 -1.38 13.94
N LYS A 144 0.70 -2.39 14.29
CA LYS A 144 1.89 -2.22 15.14
C LYS A 144 2.88 -1.24 14.51
N PHE A 145 3.12 -1.36 13.22
CA PHE A 145 4.03 -0.47 12.50
C PHE A 145 3.42 0.92 12.34
N PHE A 146 2.20 1.01 11.80
CA PHE A 146 1.56 2.30 11.52
C PHE A 146 1.24 3.11 12.78
N GLN A 147 0.83 2.48 13.89
CA GLN A 147 0.63 3.17 15.17
C GLN A 147 1.94 3.72 15.75
N SER A 148 3.08 3.07 15.46
CA SER A 148 4.39 3.61 15.84
C SER A 148 4.70 4.90 15.07
N LEU A 149 4.40 4.91 13.77
CA LEU A 149 4.52 6.10 12.92
C LEU A 149 3.61 7.23 13.40
N VAL A 150 2.33 6.95 13.68
CA VAL A 150 1.38 7.93 14.26
C VAL A 150 1.94 8.54 15.54
N ALA A 151 2.43 7.70 16.46
CA ALA A 151 3.01 8.14 17.73
C ALA A 151 4.32 8.94 17.58
N GLY A 152 4.91 9.00 16.39
CA GLY A 152 6.23 9.58 16.17
C GLY A 152 7.30 8.85 16.98
N SER A 153 7.10 7.55 17.25
CA SER A 153 8.06 6.67 17.91
C SER A 153 8.68 5.78 16.85
N VAL A 154 10.02 5.69 16.81
CA VAL A 154 10.72 4.92 15.78
C VAL A 154 10.38 3.43 15.95
N PRO A 155 9.77 2.77 14.96
CA PRO A 155 9.49 1.34 15.03
C PRO A 155 10.77 0.52 14.97
N VAL A 156 10.90 -0.42 15.90
CA VAL A 156 11.85 -1.55 15.83
C VAL A 156 11.04 -2.76 15.39
N VAL A 157 11.36 -3.31 14.23
CA VAL A 157 10.52 -4.25 13.49
C VAL A 157 11.10 -5.65 13.53
N ILE A 158 10.22 -6.62 13.76
CA ILE A 158 10.38 -8.04 13.41
C ILE A 158 9.09 -8.39 12.68
N GLY A 159 9.17 -8.85 11.44
CA GLY A 159 7.99 -9.10 10.63
C GLY A 159 8.33 -9.23 9.15
N ALA A 160 7.59 -8.52 8.29
CA ALA A 160 7.75 -8.59 6.85
C ALA A 160 9.20 -8.34 6.41
N PRO A 161 9.83 -9.26 5.64
CA PRO A 161 11.20 -9.10 5.16
C PRO A 161 11.41 -7.84 4.30
N ASN A 162 10.34 -7.37 3.66
CA ASN A 162 10.27 -6.23 2.75
C ASN A 162 9.64 -4.97 3.40
N ILE A 163 9.79 -4.79 4.72
CA ILE A 163 9.23 -3.65 5.46
C ILE A 163 9.61 -2.28 4.87
N GLU A 164 10.72 -2.17 4.13
CA GLU A 164 11.13 -0.97 3.40
C GLU A 164 10.05 -0.44 2.46
N ASP A 165 9.24 -1.33 1.87
CA ASP A 165 8.15 -0.98 0.96
C ASP A 165 7.03 -0.21 1.68
N PHE A 166 6.92 -0.39 3.00
CA PHE A 166 5.90 0.17 3.88
C PHE A 166 6.43 1.33 4.71
N ALA A 167 7.73 1.66 4.63
CA ALA A 167 8.33 2.71 5.44
C ALA A 167 8.18 4.09 4.78
N PRO A 168 7.90 5.16 5.56
CA PRO A 168 7.80 6.52 5.01
C PRO A 168 9.14 7.05 4.47
N SER A 169 10.27 6.61 5.03
CA SER A 169 11.62 6.84 4.51
C SER A 169 12.53 5.64 4.82
N SER A 170 13.67 5.52 4.14
CA SER A 170 14.60 4.39 4.32
C SER A 170 15.24 4.33 5.71
N ASP A 171 15.26 5.43 6.44
CA ASP A 171 15.82 5.56 7.77
C ASP A 171 14.75 5.60 8.88
N SER A 172 13.46 5.52 8.57
CA SER A 172 12.41 5.72 9.58
C SER A 172 12.17 4.56 10.54
N TYR A 173 12.95 3.49 10.47
CA TYR A 173 12.74 2.26 11.25
C TYR A 173 14.05 1.50 11.50
N LEU A 174 14.02 0.59 12.46
CA LEU A 174 15.08 -0.39 12.71
C LEU A 174 14.52 -1.79 12.43
N HIS A 175 15.25 -2.66 11.74
CA HIS A 175 14.77 -4.00 11.37
C HIS A 175 15.70 -5.07 11.91
N ILE A 176 15.16 -5.93 12.76
CA ILE A 176 15.80 -7.16 13.24
C ILE A 176 15.32 -8.27 12.31
N LYS A 177 16.16 -8.67 11.34
CA LYS A 177 15.81 -9.73 10.36
C LYS A 177 16.00 -11.11 10.97
N ASP A 178 17.06 -11.25 11.76
CA ASP A 178 17.45 -12.46 12.46
C ASP A 178 17.91 -12.14 13.90
N LEU A 179 17.96 -13.15 14.78
CA LEU A 179 18.46 -12.98 16.16
C LEU A 179 19.89 -12.42 16.25
N LYS A 180 20.74 -12.72 15.27
CA LYS A 180 22.12 -12.19 15.22
C LYS A 180 22.17 -10.67 15.07
N ASP A 181 21.09 -10.04 14.61
CA ASP A 181 21.00 -8.59 14.43
C ASP A 181 20.66 -7.86 15.74
N VAL A 182 20.18 -8.58 16.77
CA VAL A 182 19.68 -7.95 18.01
C VAL A 182 20.75 -7.08 18.67
N ARG A 183 22.00 -7.55 18.73
CA ARG A 183 23.10 -6.81 19.34
C ARG A 183 23.40 -5.50 18.61
N SER A 184 23.54 -5.55 17.28
CA SER A 184 23.83 -4.36 16.49
C SER A 184 22.66 -3.35 16.55
N ILE A 185 21.41 -3.84 16.56
CA ILE A 185 20.23 -2.99 16.74
C ILE A 185 20.19 -2.39 18.16
N ALA A 186 20.55 -3.13 19.20
CA ALA A 186 20.63 -2.58 20.56
C ALA A 186 21.70 -1.48 20.67
N GLU A 187 22.87 -1.68 20.06
CA GLU A 187 23.93 -0.67 19.98
C GLU A 187 23.44 0.59 19.24
N GLN A 188 22.73 0.41 18.11
CA GLN A 188 22.13 1.52 17.36
C GLN A 188 21.05 2.26 18.17
N MET A 189 20.18 1.53 18.90
CA MET A 189 19.17 2.13 19.77
C MET A 189 19.81 3.00 20.87
N LYS A 190 20.90 2.54 21.49
CA LYS A 190 21.65 3.32 22.49
C LYS A 190 22.27 4.57 21.88
N TYR A 191 22.93 4.44 20.73
CA TYR A 191 23.51 5.56 20.00
C TYR A 191 22.46 6.64 19.67
N LEU A 192 21.34 6.23 19.08
CA LEU A 192 20.22 7.11 18.75
C LEU A 192 19.59 7.72 20.00
N ALA A 193 19.47 6.97 21.10
CA ALA A 193 18.94 7.50 22.35
C ALA A 193 19.80 8.64 22.92
N GLY A 194 21.13 8.51 22.81
CA GLY A 194 22.11 9.50 23.27
C GLY A 194 22.42 10.63 22.26
N ASN A 195 21.94 10.54 21.02
CA ASN A 195 22.22 11.52 19.97
C ASN A 195 20.90 12.07 19.39
N PRO A 196 20.40 13.21 19.90
CA PRO A 196 19.15 13.81 19.45
C PRO A 196 19.11 14.11 17.95
N ASP A 197 20.20 14.60 17.37
CA ASP A 197 20.25 14.91 15.93
C ASP A 197 20.12 13.64 15.09
N ALA A 198 20.83 12.57 15.47
CA ALA A 198 20.72 11.29 14.80
C ALA A 198 19.31 10.71 14.92
N TYR A 199 18.70 10.75 16.11
CA TYR A 199 17.33 10.30 16.32
C TYR A 199 16.31 11.10 15.49
N ASN A 200 16.44 12.42 15.47
CA ASN A 200 15.53 13.30 14.75
C ASN A 200 15.61 13.10 13.23
N ARG A 201 16.72 12.61 12.69
CA ARG A 201 16.81 12.22 11.26
C ARG A 201 15.79 11.14 10.89
N LEU A 202 15.60 10.12 11.74
CA LEU A 202 14.65 9.03 11.50
C LEU A 202 13.18 9.50 11.48
N LEU A 203 12.90 10.68 12.04
CA LEU A 203 11.56 11.28 12.08
C LEU A 203 11.40 12.49 11.15
N ARG A 204 12.42 12.82 10.35
CA ARG A 204 12.43 14.01 9.50
C ARG A 204 11.29 14.01 8.47
N TRP A 205 10.89 12.84 8.00
CA TRP A 205 9.75 12.64 7.10
C TRP A 205 8.43 13.20 7.67
N LYS A 206 8.29 13.37 8.99
CA LYS A 206 7.12 14.02 9.62
C LYS A 206 6.99 15.51 9.27
N GLN A 207 8.11 16.15 8.91
CA GLN A 207 8.16 17.56 8.54
C GLN A 207 8.27 17.73 7.02
N GLU A 208 9.14 16.94 6.39
CA GLU A 208 9.42 17.02 4.95
C GLU A 208 8.37 16.29 4.08
N GLY A 209 7.59 15.40 4.70
CA GLY A 209 6.70 14.48 4.02
C GLY A 209 7.37 13.14 3.71
N PRO A 210 6.58 12.06 3.58
CA PRO A 210 7.08 10.74 3.22
C PRO A 210 7.36 10.63 1.71
N THR A 211 8.03 9.54 1.31
CA THR A 211 8.30 9.26 -0.10
C THR A 211 7.03 9.12 -0.96
N ASP A 212 7.14 9.38 -2.26
CA ASP A 212 6.04 9.15 -3.21
C ASP A 212 5.54 7.70 -3.20
N THR A 213 6.45 6.73 -3.05
CA THR A 213 6.09 5.32 -2.93
C THR A 213 5.19 5.06 -1.73
N PHE A 214 5.54 5.61 -0.56
CA PHE A 214 4.74 5.47 0.65
C PHE A 214 3.38 6.14 0.50
N LYS A 215 3.33 7.35 -0.10
CA LYS A 215 2.04 8.01 -0.41
C LYS A 215 1.17 7.13 -1.29
N ALA A 216 1.71 6.65 -2.42
CA ALA A 216 1.00 5.79 -3.35
C ALA A 216 0.50 4.48 -2.71
N LEU A 217 1.25 3.91 -1.76
CA LEU A 217 0.83 2.75 -0.99
C LEU A 217 -0.41 3.07 -0.16
N LEU A 218 -0.37 4.14 0.65
CA LEU A 218 -1.46 4.52 1.54
C LEU A 218 -2.71 5.00 0.77
N ASP A 219 -2.51 5.65 -0.36
CA ASP A 219 -3.58 6.12 -1.25
C ASP A 219 -4.44 4.98 -1.80
N MET A 220 -3.91 3.74 -1.84
CA MET A 220 -4.70 2.55 -2.20
C MET A 220 -5.93 2.39 -1.30
N ALA A 221 -5.80 2.76 -0.02
CA ALA A 221 -6.88 2.65 0.96
C ALA A 221 -7.88 3.80 0.89
N ALA A 222 -7.65 4.83 0.05
CA ALA A 222 -8.65 5.86 -0.23
C ALA A 222 -9.91 5.25 -0.88
N VAL A 223 -9.78 4.07 -1.50
CA VAL A 223 -10.90 3.26 -1.95
C VAL A 223 -10.99 2.01 -1.09
N HIS A 224 -12.09 1.89 -0.36
CA HIS A 224 -12.34 0.76 0.52
C HIS A 224 -12.21 -0.59 -0.23
N SER A 225 -11.74 -1.62 0.45
CA SER A 225 -11.44 -2.93 -0.16
C SER A 225 -12.64 -3.55 -0.89
N SER A 226 -13.87 -3.34 -0.38
CA SER A 226 -15.10 -3.77 -1.06
C SER A 226 -15.32 -3.08 -2.40
N CYS A 227 -15.01 -1.80 -2.53
CA CYS A 227 -15.12 -1.08 -3.80
C CYS A 227 -14.03 -1.53 -4.78
N ARG A 228 -12.80 -1.76 -4.30
CA ARG A 228 -11.72 -2.32 -5.11
C ARG A 228 -12.06 -3.72 -5.62
N LEU A 229 -12.72 -4.54 -4.81
CA LEU A 229 -13.27 -5.83 -5.21
C LEU A 229 -14.30 -5.69 -6.33
N CYS A 230 -15.26 -4.76 -6.22
CA CYS A 230 -16.21 -4.50 -7.30
C CYS A 230 -15.51 -4.06 -8.59
N ILE A 231 -14.50 -3.19 -8.51
CA ILE A 231 -13.72 -2.75 -9.67
C ILE A 231 -12.98 -3.93 -10.30
N HIS A 232 -12.36 -4.80 -9.49
CA HIS A 232 -11.65 -5.98 -9.98
C HIS A 232 -12.61 -6.93 -10.73
N ILE A 233 -13.74 -7.28 -10.12
CA ILE A 233 -14.75 -8.16 -10.73
C ILE A 233 -15.30 -7.56 -12.01
N ALA A 234 -15.71 -6.28 -11.97
CA ALA A 234 -16.28 -5.62 -13.13
C ALA A 234 -15.26 -5.48 -14.28
N THR A 235 -13.98 -5.24 -13.95
CA THR A 235 -12.89 -5.25 -14.94
C THR A 235 -12.78 -6.63 -15.61
N ALA A 236 -12.76 -7.71 -14.83
CA ALA A 236 -12.65 -9.07 -15.36
C ALA A 236 -13.85 -9.46 -16.24
N ILE A 237 -15.07 -9.06 -15.85
CA ILE A 237 -16.28 -9.28 -16.65
C ILE A 237 -16.16 -8.54 -17.99
N TRP A 238 -15.79 -7.26 -17.99
CA TRP A 238 -15.63 -6.48 -19.22
C TRP A 238 -14.56 -7.05 -20.15
N GLU A 239 -13.43 -7.52 -19.62
CA GLU A 239 -12.40 -8.15 -20.45
C GLU A 239 -12.88 -9.46 -21.09
N LYS A 240 -13.75 -10.22 -20.41
CA LYS A 240 -14.38 -11.42 -20.97
C LYS A 240 -15.39 -11.06 -22.06
N GLU A 241 -16.28 -10.12 -21.78
CA GLU A 241 -17.30 -9.65 -22.74
C GLU A 241 -16.66 -9.07 -24.01
N GLU A 242 -15.58 -8.30 -23.89
CA GLU A 242 -14.87 -7.78 -25.06
C GLU A 242 -14.21 -8.88 -25.90
N LYS A 243 -13.75 -9.97 -25.29
CA LYS A 243 -13.20 -11.12 -26.02
C LYS A 243 -14.29 -11.88 -26.76
N ASP A 244 -15.43 -12.08 -26.11
CA ASP A 244 -16.54 -12.90 -26.60
C ASP A 244 -17.47 -12.14 -27.57
N SER A 245 -17.40 -10.80 -27.64
CA SER A 245 -18.32 -10.02 -28.48
C SER A 245 -17.96 -10.10 -29.99
N ASP A 246 -18.93 -10.53 -30.80
CA ASP A 246 -18.97 -10.37 -32.27
C ASP A 246 -19.30 -8.93 -32.73
N ALA A 247 -19.47 -8.00 -31.78
CA ALA A 247 -19.78 -6.60 -32.08
C ALA A 247 -18.67 -5.97 -32.93
N LYS A 248 -19.05 -5.06 -33.84
CA LYS A 248 -18.11 -4.25 -34.63
C LYS A 248 -17.24 -3.40 -33.70
N LYS A 249 -16.09 -3.94 -33.28
CA LYS A 249 -15.12 -3.26 -32.42
C LYS A 249 -14.66 -1.99 -33.12
N ARG A 250 -14.76 -0.84 -32.44
CA ARG A 250 -14.17 0.41 -32.93
C ARG A 250 -12.70 0.16 -33.24
N PRO A 251 -12.16 0.68 -34.35
CA PRO A 251 -10.77 0.44 -34.71
C PRO A 251 -9.85 1.05 -33.65
N CYS A 252 -9.02 0.21 -33.04
CA CYS A 252 -8.04 0.61 -32.02
C CYS A 252 -6.83 1.37 -32.59
N LYS A 253 -6.74 1.48 -33.92
CA LYS A 253 -5.76 2.27 -34.63
C LYS A 253 -6.34 2.83 -35.92
N CYS A 254 -5.89 4.01 -36.32
CA CYS A 254 -6.28 4.64 -37.57
C CYS A 254 -5.02 5.12 -38.31
N ASN A 255 -4.93 4.82 -39.60
CA ASN A 255 -3.82 5.27 -40.44
C ASN A 255 -4.21 6.60 -41.10
N LYS A 256 -3.39 7.63 -40.92
CA LYS A 256 -3.53 8.93 -41.59
C LYS A 256 -2.23 9.23 -42.34
N GLY A 257 -2.18 8.84 -43.61
CA GLY A 257 -0.95 8.92 -44.41
C GLY A 257 0.09 7.90 -43.92
N SER A 258 1.32 8.36 -43.63
CA SER A 258 2.40 7.53 -43.08
C SER A 258 2.34 7.37 -41.55
N GLU A 259 1.40 8.02 -40.87
CA GLU A 259 1.30 8.02 -39.42
C GLU A 259 0.11 7.17 -38.94
N THR A 260 0.36 6.36 -37.92
CA THR A 260 -0.67 5.55 -37.26
C THR A 260 -1.03 6.22 -35.93
N VAL A 261 -2.31 6.46 -35.70
CA VAL A 261 -2.82 6.93 -34.41
C VAL A 261 -3.39 5.72 -33.67
N TYR A 262 -2.86 5.43 -32.50
CA TYR A 262 -3.31 4.37 -31.60
C TYR A 262 -4.30 4.96 -30.60
N HIS A 263 -5.43 4.28 -30.43
CA HIS A 263 -6.41 4.57 -29.39
C HIS A 263 -6.08 3.73 -28.17
N LEU A 264 -5.86 4.37 -27.03
CA LEU A 264 -5.54 3.73 -25.76
C LEU A 264 -6.59 4.12 -24.72
N TYR A 265 -6.70 3.29 -23.68
CA TYR A 265 -7.55 3.58 -22.54
C TYR A 265 -6.71 3.77 -21.29
N VAL A 266 -7.05 4.77 -20.48
CA VAL A 266 -6.36 5.06 -19.22
C VAL A 266 -7.35 5.30 -18.10
N ARG A 267 -7.03 4.85 -16.88
CA ARG A 267 -7.76 5.24 -15.67
C ARG A 267 -6.80 5.48 -14.52
N GLU A 268 -7.24 6.26 -13.55
CA GLU A 268 -6.61 6.25 -12.22
C GLU A 268 -6.88 4.90 -11.54
N ARG A 269 -5.85 4.27 -10.96
CA ARG A 269 -6.00 3.04 -10.17
C ARG A 269 -7.00 3.27 -9.05
N GLY A 270 -8.02 2.42 -8.93
CA GLY A 270 -9.10 2.59 -7.95
C GLY A 270 -10.34 3.32 -8.48
N ARG A 271 -10.33 3.76 -9.74
CA ARG A 271 -11.54 4.11 -10.49
C ARG A 271 -11.98 2.96 -11.40
N PHE A 272 -13.24 2.96 -11.78
CA PHE A 272 -13.79 1.95 -12.69
C PHE A 272 -13.70 2.40 -14.16
N GLU A 273 -14.19 3.61 -14.44
CA GLU A 273 -14.27 4.17 -15.78
C GLU A 273 -12.89 4.42 -16.39
N MET A 274 -12.77 4.12 -17.68
CA MET A 274 -11.57 4.37 -18.47
C MET A 274 -11.82 5.53 -19.43
N ASP A 275 -10.84 6.42 -19.55
CA ASP A 275 -10.83 7.51 -20.51
C ASP A 275 -10.05 7.14 -21.76
N SER A 276 -10.46 7.71 -22.90
CA SER A 276 -9.77 7.54 -24.18
C SER A 276 -8.64 8.56 -24.35
N ILE A 277 -7.45 8.07 -24.69
CA ILE A 277 -6.33 8.90 -25.15
C ILE A 277 -5.80 8.38 -26.48
N PHE A 278 -5.01 9.21 -27.17
CA PHE A 278 -4.49 8.88 -28.48
C PHE A 278 -2.99 9.14 -28.54
N LEU A 279 -2.22 8.18 -29.04
CA LEU A 279 -0.79 8.32 -29.30
C LEU A 279 -0.49 8.10 -30.78
N ARG A 280 0.45 8.88 -31.31
CA ARG A 280 0.89 8.78 -32.70
C ARG A 280 2.13 7.88 -32.80
N SER A 281 2.26 7.12 -33.89
CA SER A 281 3.38 6.20 -34.13
C SER A 281 4.75 6.89 -34.07
N GLY A 282 4.84 8.16 -34.51
CA GLY A 282 6.07 8.96 -34.43
C GLY A 282 6.42 9.44 -33.02
N ASN A 283 5.54 9.26 -32.03
CA ASN A 283 5.72 9.72 -30.65
C ASN A 283 5.33 8.65 -29.62
N MET A 284 5.67 7.38 -29.89
CA MET A 284 5.44 6.26 -28.97
C MET A 284 6.58 6.12 -27.96
N THR A 285 6.74 7.14 -27.11
CA THR A 285 7.73 7.14 -26.03
C THR A 285 7.05 7.14 -24.67
N LEU A 286 7.76 6.70 -23.62
CA LEU A 286 7.28 6.74 -22.24
C LEU A 286 6.91 8.18 -21.84
N LYS A 287 7.75 9.15 -22.21
CA LYS A 287 7.50 10.58 -21.96
C LYS A 287 6.25 11.08 -22.69
N ALA A 288 6.01 10.62 -23.92
CA ALA A 288 4.82 11.01 -24.66
C ALA A 288 3.54 10.40 -24.07
N LEU A 289 3.59 9.15 -23.62
CA LEU A 289 2.48 8.52 -22.89
C LEU A 289 2.18 9.29 -21.60
N GLU A 290 3.19 9.61 -20.81
CA GLU A 290 3.04 10.39 -19.59
C GLU A 290 2.45 11.79 -19.87
N ALA A 291 2.97 12.49 -20.88
CA ALA A 291 2.45 13.79 -21.29
C ALA A 291 1.00 13.72 -21.78
N ALA A 292 0.61 12.66 -22.52
CA ALA A 292 -0.75 12.46 -22.99
C ALA A 292 -1.71 12.19 -21.82
N VAL A 293 -1.31 11.33 -20.88
CA VAL A 293 -2.06 11.07 -19.63
C VAL A 293 -2.23 12.35 -18.84
N HIS A 294 -1.13 13.05 -18.54
CA HIS A 294 -1.16 14.28 -17.76
C HIS A 294 -2.05 15.35 -18.42
N THR A 295 -1.88 15.58 -19.72
CA THR A 295 -2.68 16.55 -20.48
C THR A 295 -4.17 16.20 -20.45
N HIS A 296 -4.50 14.92 -20.63
CA HIS A 296 -5.89 14.45 -20.60
C HIS A 296 -6.54 14.70 -19.24
N PHE A 297 -5.95 14.18 -18.15
CA PHE A 297 -6.52 14.32 -16.81
C PHE A 297 -6.56 15.77 -16.34
N LYS A 298 -5.57 16.59 -16.72
CA LYS A 298 -5.59 18.04 -16.46
C LYS A 298 -6.74 18.72 -17.19
N PHE A 299 -6.96 18.42 -18.48
CA PHE A 299 -8.08 18.96 -19.26
C PHE A 299 -9.44 18.60 -18.65
N ARG A 300 -9.57 17.38 -18.12
CA ARG A 300 -10.78 16.89 -17.44
C ARG A 300 -10.98 17.49 -16.04
N LYS A 301 -10.04 18.33 -15.56
CA LYS A 301 -10.01 18.85 -14.17
C LYS A 301 -10.10 17.71 -13.16
N HIS A 302 -9.36 16.63 -13.43
CA HIS A 302 -9.38 15.43 -12.63
C HIS A 302 -8.92 15.70 -11.21
N VAL A 303 -9.63 15.14 -10.24
CA VAL A 303 -9.24 15.13 -8.83
C VAL A 303 -8.85 13.70 -8.45
N PRO A 304 -7.59 13.45 -8.07
CA PRO A 304 -7.16 12.12 -7.64
C PRO A 304 -8.01 11.59 -6.49
N ILE A 305 -8.31 10.29 -6.50
CA ILE A 305 -9.17 9.64 -5.50
C ILE A 305 -8.65 9.81 -4.07
N TRP A 306 -7.34 9.96 -3.90
CA TRP A 306 -6.70 10.12 -2.59
C TRP A 306 -6.75 11.54 -2.05
N LYS A 307 -7.04 12.56 -2.89
CA LYS A 307 -6.96 13.97 -2.48
C LYS A 307 -7.86 14.32 -1.28
N PRO A 308 -9.10 13.79 -1.16
CA PRO A 308 -9.94 14.03 0.01
C PRO A 308 -9.44 13.37 1.29
N GLU A 309 -8.80 12.20 1.18
CA GLU A 309 -8.38 11.38 2.32
C GLU A 309 -6.99 11.76 2.84
N ARG A 310 -6.10 12.19 1.95
CA ARG A 310 -4.73 12.52 2.31
C ARG A 310 -4.70 13.76 3.24
N PRO A 311 -3.82 13.83 4.26
CA PRO A 311 -3.69 15.01 5.11
C PRO A 311 -3.41 16.28 4.30
N GLU A 312 -3.96 17.42 4.74
CA GLU A 312 -3.83 18.70 4.04
C GLU A 312 -2.37 19.10 3.75
N SER A 313 -1.47 18.83 4.70
CA SER A 313 -0.03 19.04 4.56
C SER A 313 0.63 18.28 3.39
N LEU A 314 -0.03 17.24 2.86
CA LEU A 314 0.48 16.38 1.79
C LEU A 314 -0.36 16.41 0.50
N ARG A 315 -1.48 17.16 0.46
CA ARG A 315 -2.37 17.20 -0.72
C ARG A 315 -1.74 17.91 -1.92
N GLY A 316 -0.82 18.84 -1.67
CA GLY A 316 -0.29 19.72 -2.70
C GLY A 316 -1.35 20.63 -3.30
N GLY A 317 -1.01 21.27 -4.43
CA GLY A 317 -1.93 22.11 -5.19
C GLY A 317 -2.82 21.33 -6.15
N ASP A 318 -3.17 21.92 -7.28
CA ASP A 318 -3.96 21.29 -8.35
C ASP A 318 -3.10 20.64 -9.45
N GLU A 319 -1.79 20.58 -9.23
CA GLU A 319 -0.87 19.91 -10.14
C GLU A 319 -0.98 18.39 -10.01
N LEU A 320 -1.17 17.71 -11.14
CA LEU A 320 -1.22 16.25 -11.19
C LEU A 320 0.19 15.71 -11.42
N LYS A 321 0.77 15.06 -10.42
CA LYS A 321 2.05 14.37 -10.58
C LYS A 321 1.79 12.90 -10.90
N VAL A 322 2.14 12.48 -12.12
CA VAL A 322 2.08 11.06 -12.52
C VAL A 322 3.25 10.33 -11.87
N TYR A 323 2.95 9.28 -11.09
CA TYR A 323 3.96 8.46 -10.42
C TYR A 323 4.30 7.19 -11.19
N ARG A 324 3.26 6.51 -11.69
CA ARG A 324 3.37 5.27 -12.45
C ARG A 324 2.29 5.22 -13.53
N ILE A 325 2.65 4.65 -14.67
CA ILE A 325 1.74 4.20 -15.72
C ILE A 325 2.13 2.77 -16.06
N TYR A 326 1.17 1.86 -16.02
CA TYR A 326 1.42 0.43 -16.25
C TYR A 326 0.18 -0.24 -16.88
N PRO A 327 0.35 -1.38 -17.57
CA PRO A 327 -0.77 -2.10 -18.17
C PRO A 327 -1.83 -2.50 -17.14
N LEU A 328 -3.09 -2.49 -17.56
CA LEU A 328 -4.20 -2.96 -16.74
C LEU A 328 -3.98 -4.42 -16.29
N GLY A 329 -4.43 -4.75 -15.08
CA GLY A 329 -4.43 -6.12 -14.55
C GLY A 329 -3.25 -6.47 -13.63
N LEU A 330 -2.32 -5.54 -13.40
CA LEU A 330 -1.21 -5.77 -12.46
C LEU A 330 -1.66 -5.68 -10.99
N THR A 331 -1.13 -6.59 -10.16
CA THR A 331 -1.30 -6.56 -8.70
C THR A 331 -0.70 -5.28 -8.13
N GLN A 332 -1.01 -4.96 -6.86
CA GLN A 332 -0.45 -3.77 -6.24
C GLN A 332 1.08 -3.86 -6.12
N ARG A 333 1.61 -5.04 -5.77
CA ARG A 333 3.04 -5.32 -5.71
C ARG A 333 3.70 -5.05 -7.05
N GLN A 334 3.08 -5.52 -8.13
CA GLN A 334 3.58 -5.28 -9.48
C GLN A 334 3.55 -3.80 -9.87
N ALA A 335 2.41 -3.13 -9.69
CA ALA A 335 2.23 -1.74 -10.07
C ALA A 335 3.19 -0.76 -9.37
N LEU A 336 3.47 -0.98 -8.08
CA LEU A 336 4.30 -0.07 -7.30
C LEU A 336 5.79 -0.42 -7.36
N TYR A 337 6.14 -1.70 -7.24
CA TYR A 337 7.50 -2.12 -6.87
C TYR A 337 8.23 -2.91 -7.96
N THR A 338 7.54 -3.72 -8.78
CA THR A 338 8.26 -4.64 -9.70
C THR A 338 8.13 -4.30 -11.18
N PHE A 339 6.98 -3.78 -11.64
CA PHE A 339 6.78 -3.47 -13.06
C PHE A 339 7.37 -2.12 -13.44
N LYS A 340 8.19 -2.12 -14.49
CA LYS A 340 8.60 -0.92 -15.24
C LYS A 340 8.82 -1.32 -16.70
N PHE A 341 8.38 -0.48 -17.62
CA PHE A 341 8.81 -0.61 -19.02
C PHE A 341 10.33 -0.48 -19.10
N LYS A 342 10.98 -1.37 -19.87
CA LYS A 342 12.44 -1.33 -20.05
C LYS A 342 12.91 -0.15 -20.90
N GLY A 343 11.99 0.48 -21.64
CA GLY A 343 12.23 1.65 -22.47
C GLY A 343 11.10 1.84 -23.49
N ASP A 344 11.28 2.80 -24.40
CA ASP A 344 10.27 3.16 -25.41
C ASP A 344 9.91 1.98 -26.35
N ALA A 345 10.89 1.14 -26.69
CA ALA A 345 10.66 -0.04 -27.51
C ALA A 345 9.73 -1.08 -26.85
N ASP A 346 9.84 -1.23 -25.53
CA ASP A 346 9.02 -2.15 -24.74
C ASP A 346 7.56 -1.65 -24.68
N LEU A 347 7.38 -0.34 -24.45
CA LEU A 347 6.06 0.30 -24.54
C LEU A 347 5.47 0.14 -25.95
N LYS A 348 6.27 0.38 -26.99
CA LYS A 348 5.82 0.27 -28.38
C LYS A 348 5.35 -1.14 -28.70
N ASN A 349 6.15 -2.16 -28.36
CA ASN A 349 5.76 -3.56 -28.51
C ASN A 349 4.46 -3.87 -27.75
N HIS A 350 4.31 -3.35 -26.52
CA HIS A 350 3.08 -3.56 -25.76
C HIS A 350 1.86 -2.98 -26.48
N ILE A 351 1.91 -1.72 -26.93
CA ILE A 351 0.80 -1.07 -27.64
C ILE A 351 0.48 -1.76 -28.98
N GLU A 352 1.50 -2.19 -29.72
CA GLU A 352 1.31 -2.83 -31.03
C GLU A 352 0.69 -4.24 -30.91
N ASN A 353 1.06 -4.99 -29.87
CA ASN A 353 0.56 -6.34 -29.62
C ASN A 353 -0.77 -6.39 -28.87
N ASN A 354 -1.20 -5.29 -28.27
CA ASN A 354 -2.45 -5.21 -27.50
C ASN A 354 -3.39 -4.17 -28.12
N PRO A 355 -4.36 -4.59 -28.96
CA PRO A 355 -5.37 -3.68 -29.50
C PRO A 355 -6.09 -2.93 -28.39
N CYS A 356 -6.17 -1.60 -28.51
CA CYS A 356 -6.80 -0.74 -27.51
C CYS A 356 -6.15 -0.92 -26.12
N ALA A 357 -4.80 -0.95 -26.08
CA ALA A 357 -4.07 -1.16 -24.84
C ALA A 357 -4.59 -0.28 -23.70
N LYS A 358 -4.79 -0.93 -22.55
CA LYS A 358 -5.40 -0.37 -21.35
C LYS A 358 -4.31 -0.15 -20.30
N PHE A 359 -4.27 1.03 -19.71
CA PHE A 359 -3.31 1.38 -18.68
C PHE A 359 -4.01 1.89 -17.43
N GLU A 360 -3.38 1.65 -16.29
CA GLU A 360 -3.70 2.34 -15.06
C GLU A 360 -2.60 3.34 -14.72
N VAL A 361 -3.02 4.41 -14.04
CA VAL A 361 -2.18 5.53 -13.64
C VAL A 361 -2.28 5.69 -12.14
N ILE A 362 -1.13 5.91 -11.49
CA ILE A 362 -1.06 6.33 -10.09
C ILE A 362 -0.57 7.77 -10.05
N PHE A 363 -1.33 8.64 -9.39
CA PHE A 363 -0.94 10.01 -9.08
C PHE A 363 -0.45 10.10 -7.63
N VAL A 364 0.47 11.03 -7.31
CA VAL A 364 1.02 11.22 -5.94
C VAL A 364 1.23 12.66 -5.53
#